data_AF-A0A662VQ60-F1
#
_entry.id   AF-A0A662VQ60-F1
#
_cell.length_a   1.000
_cell.length_b   1.000
_cell.length_c   1.000
_cell.angle_alpha   90.00
_cell.angle_beta   90.00
_cell.angle_gamma   90.00
#
_symmetry.space_group_name_H-M   'P 1'
#
loop_
_entity.id
_entity.type
_entity.pdbx_description
1 polymer ?
#
loop_
_entity_poly.entity_id
_entity_poly.type
_entity_poly.pdbx_seq_one_letter_code
_entity_poly.pdbx_strand_id
1 'polypeptide(L)'
;MGRHSVFLDSRTETKLDFLLSKENTTKSELLRKAIALYYEIFCIDYPVDLEKIKTYAMLLCKGEHLIVDVAHWELFMSLSDHFDNIFWEELHKIGKEHGEQWRNKVDFFGFLELLEFCNWFSVIRMDEKSTFWFPRQRIVWILLPDSLRELLADTNYPSGYQN
;
A
#
# COMPACT_ATOMS: atom_id res chain seq x y z
N MET A 1 18.49 3.29 37.21
CA MET A 1 17.03 3.16 37.00
C MET A 1 16.36 4.42 37.49
N GLY A 2 15.52 5.06 36.66
CA GLY A 2 14.68 6.20 37.05
C GLY A 2 13.23 5.76 37.24
N ARG A 3 12.53 6.34 38.22
CA ARG A 3 11.08 6.22 38.35
C ARG A 3 10.44 7.49 37.81
N HIS A 4 9.56 7.34 36.84
CA HIS A 4 8.78 8.43 36.27
C HIS A 4 7.29 8.20 36.54
N SER A 5 6.56 9.27 36.84
CA SER A 5 5.11 9.27 36.94
C SER A 5 4.55 10.02 35.73
N VAL A 6 3.60 9.41 35.03
CA VAL A 6 2.97 9.98 33.84
C VAL A 6 1.46 10.04 34.07
N PHE A 7 0.86 11.17 33.75
CA PHE A 7 -0.59 11.34 33.77
C PHE A 7 -1.14 11.08 32.37
N LEU A 8 -2.17 10.25 32.26
CA LEU A 8 -2.82 9.92 31.00
C LEU A 8 -4.19 10.60 30.96
N ASP A 9 -4.54 11.15 29.81
CA ASP A 9 -5.92 11.56 29.55
C ASP A 9 -6.83 10.32 29.41
N SER A 10 -8.15 10.54 29.50
CA SER A 10 -9.14 9.45 29.47
C SER A 10 -9.11 8.62 28.18
N ARG A 11 -8.79 9.24 27.04
CA ARG A 11 -8.69 8.53 25.75
C ARG A 11 -7.46 7.65 25.72
N THR A 12 -6.35 8.11 26.29
CA THR A 12 -5.11 7.34 26.39
C THR A 12 -5.22 6.21 27.41
N GLU A 13 -5.88 6.43 28.56
CA GLU A 13 -6.18 5.36 29.53
C GLU A 13 -7.03 4.26 28.90
N THR A 14 -8.06 4.62 28.12
CA THR A 14 -8.90 3.65 27.40
C THR A 14 -8.08 2.78 26.44
N LYS A 15 -7.12 3.37 25.71
CA LYS A 15 -6.23 2.63 24.81
C LYS A 15 -5.30 1.70 25.60
N LEU A 16 -4.77 2.17 26.74
CA LEU A 16 -3.91 1.39 27.61
C LEU A 16 -4.66 0.15 28.14
N ASP A 17 -5.87 0.33 28.66
CA ASP A 17 -6.71 -0.76 29.15
C ASP A 17 -7.05 -1.77 28.05
N PHE A 18 -7.35 -1.30 26.83
CA PHE A 18 -7.54 -2.17 25.68
C PHE A 18 -6.29 -3.01 25.38
N LEU A 19 -5.10 -2.40 25.34
CA LEU A 19 -3.85 -3.12 25.08
C LEU A 19 -3.55 -4.16 26.17
N LEU A 20 -3.75 -3.81 27.45
CA LEU A 20 -3.61 -4.74 28.58
C LEU A 20 -4.64 -5.89 28.54
N SER A 21 -5.81 -5.67 27.94
CA SER A 21 -6.78 -6.76 27.73
C SER A 21 -6.35 -7.75 26.65
N LYS A 22 -5.45 -7.33 25.74
CA LYS A 22 -4.92 -8.14 24.64
C LYS A 22 -3.61 -8.84 25.00
N GLU A 23 -2.82 -8.25 25.89
CA GLU A 23 -1.56 -8.81 26.35
C GLU A 23 -1.62 -9.10 27.86
N ASN A 24 -1.23 -10.31 28.26
CA ASN A 24 -1.10 -10.64 29.69
C ASN A 24 0.18 -9.99 30.28
N THR A 25 0.16 -8.68 30.49
CA THR A 25 1.33 -7.89 30.93
C THR A 25 0.96 -6.78 31.93
N THR A 26 1.96 -6.10 32.49
CA THR A 26 1.76 -4.97 33.43
C THR A 26 1.79 -3.62 32.72
N LYS A 27 1.16 -2.59 33.30
CA LYS A 27 1.22 -1.19 32.81
C LYS A 27 2.66 -0.73 32.54
N SER A 28 3.56 -0.96 33.49
CA SER A 28 4.97 -0.56 33.38
C SER A 28 5.70 -1.29 32.26
N GLU A 29 5.43 -2.58 32.08
CA GLU A 29 6.06 -3.37 31.02
C GLU A 29 5.56 -2.95 29.64
N LEU A 30 4.25 -2.75 29.49
CA LEU A 30 3.66 -2.25 28.26
C LEU A 30 4.20 -0.85 27.90
N LEU A 31 4.35 0.05 28.88
CA LEU A 31 4.96 1.37 28.67
C LEU A 31 6.42 1.26 28.22
N ARG A 32 7.20 0.34 28.80
CA ARG A 32 8.59 0.10 28.36
C ARG A 32 8.63 -0.38 26.91
N LYS A 33 7.78 -1.36 26.54
CA LYS A 33 7.66 -1.83 25.15
C LYS A 33 7.25 -0.71 24.20
N ALA A 34 6.28 0.11 24.60
CA ALA A 34 5.78 1.21 23.78
C ALA A 34 6.87 2.28 23.54
N ILE A 35 7.63 2.65 24.58
CA ILE A 35 8.76 3.59 24.46
C ILE A 35 9.86 3.00 23.58
N ALA A 36 10.23 1.73 23.78
CA ALA A 36 11.21 1.05 22.94
C ALA A 36 10.77 1.02 21.47
N LEU A 37 9.53 0.64 21.19
CA LEU A 37 8.98 0.66 19.84
C LEU A 37 8.98 2.06 19.22
N TYR A 38 8.56 3.08 19.99
CA TYR A 38 8.55 4.46 19.53
C TYR A 38 9.96 4.96 19.19
N TYR A 39 10.96 4.58 20.00
CA TYR A 39 12.36 4.88 19.73
C TYR A 39 12.85 4.19 18.44
N GLU A 40 12.61 2.89 18.27
CA GLU A 40 13.01 2.16 17.07
C GLU A 40 12.39 2.77 15.80
N ILE A 41 11.10 3.16 15.86
CA ILE A 41 10.42 3.86 14.76
C ILE A 41 11.10 5.20 14.45
N PHE A 42 11.50 5.95 15.47
CA PHE A 42 12.12 7.27 15.31
C PHE A 42 13.58 7.20 14.81
N CYS A 43 14.24 6.06 15.00
CA CYS A 43 15.58 5.80 14.48
C CYS A 43 15.60 5.42 12.98
N ILE A 44 14.43 5.25 12.35
CA ILE A 44 14.35 5.03 10.92
C ILE A 44 14.64 6.36 10.21
N ASP A 45 15.69 6.41 9.39
CA ASP A 45 16.06 7.56 8.53
C ASP A 45 15.10 7.71 7.33
N TYR A 46 13.80 7.61 7.59
CA TYR A 46 12.73 7.78 6.63
C TYR A 46 11.45 8.19 7.36
N PRO A 47 10.64 9.12 6.81
CA PRO A 47 9.38 9.51 7.42
C PRO A 47 8.44 8.30 7.52
N VAL A 48 8.17 7.88 8.76
CA VAL A 48 7.28 6.76 9.05
C VAL A 48 5.83 7.22 9.08
N ASP A 49 5.04 6.71 8.14
CA ASP A 49 3.59 6.84 8.13
C ASP A 49 2.95 5.55 8.66
N LEU A 50 2.26 5.65 9.80
CA LEU A 50 1.67 4.50 10.48
C LEU A 50 0.60 3.80 9.65
N GLU A 51 -0.19 4.54 8.87
CA GLU A 51 -1.23 3.93 8.02
C GLU A 51 -0.58 3.17 6.87
N LYS A 52 0.51 3.68 6.30
CA LYS A 52 1.28 2.95 5.28
C LYS A 52 1.85 1.65 5.82
N ILE A 53 2.44 1.67 7.03
CA ILE A 53 2.96 0.45 7.65
C ILE A 53 1.86 -0.58 7.87
N LYS A 54 0.69 -0.17 8.37
CA LYS A 54 -0.45 -1.09 8.56
C LYS A 54 -0.88 -1.71 7.25
N THR A 55 -0.96 -0.92 6.18
CA THR A 55 -1.33 -1.42 4.85
C THR A 55 -0.30 -2.39 4.32
N TYR A 56 1.01 -2.08 4.41
CA TYR A 56 2.06 -3.03 4.01
C TYR A 56 2.01 -4.33 4.83
N ALA A 57 1.82 -4.24 6.15
CA ALA A 57 1.66 -5.43 6.98
C ALA A 57 0.43 -6.25 6.56
N MET A 58 -0.71 -5.61 6.28
CA MET A 58 -1.92 -6.28 5.80
C MET A 58 -1.69 -6.99 4.46
N LEU A 59 -1.03 -6.34 3.50
CA LEU A 59 -0.77 -6.88 2.17
C LEU A 59 0.18 -8.08 2.23
N LEU A 60 1.26 -7.97 3.02
CA LEU A 60 2.31 -8.99 3.12
C LEU A 60 1.90 -10.20 3.97
N CYS A 61 1.12 -10.00 5.04
CA CYS A 61 0.72 -11.08 5.94
C CYS A 61 -0.14 -12.17 5.27
N LYS A 62 -0.81 -11.86 4.16
CA LYS A 62 -1.62 -12.85 3.42
C LYS A 62 -0.80 -13.76 2.50
N GLY A 63 0.47 -13.41 2.25
CA GLY A 63 1.32 -14.14 1.30
C GLY A 63 0.98 -13.91 -0.18
N GLU A 64 0.02 -13.02 -0.47
CA GLU A 64 -0.37 -12.63 -1.84
C GLU A 64 0.58 -11.58 -2.45
N HIS A 65 1.31 -10.85 -1.62
CA HIS A 65 2.20 -9.77 -2.03
C HIS A 65 3.64 -10.07 -1.61
N LEU A 66 4.59 -9.66 -2.43
CA LEU A 66 6.01 -9.72 -2.14
C LEU A 66 6.70 -8.39 -2.42
N ILE A 67 7.73 -8.06 -1.62
CA ILE A 67 8.59 -6.92 -1.88
C ILE A 67 9.63 -7.35 -2.92
N VAL A 68 9.64 -6.69 -4.06
CA VAL A 68 10.58 -6.92 -5.17
C VAL A 68 11.31 -5.62 -5.46
N ASP A 69 12.61 -5.71 -5.72
CA ASP A 69 13.37 -4.57 -6.26
C ASP A 69 12.86 -4.24 -7.66
N VAL A 70 12.53 -2.96 -7.86
CA VAL A 70 12.00 -2.40 -9.10
C VAL A 70 12.85 -2.79 -10.32
N ALA A 71 14.17 -2.91 -10.19
CA ALA A 71 15.05 -3.32 -11.29
C ALA A 71 14.74 -4.72 -11.84
N HIS A 72 14.26 -5.65 -11.01
CA HIS A 72 13.84 -6.98 -11.48
C HIS A 72 12.55 -6.88 -12.29
N TRP A 73 11.61 -6.03 -11.87
CA TRP A 73 10.39 -5.78 -12.63
C TRP A 73 10.68 -5.13 -13.97
N GLU A 74 11.57 -4.14 -14.01
CA GLU A 74 12.05 -3.54 -15.25
C GLU A 74 12.63 -4.59 -16.20
N LEU A 75 13.44 -5.51 -15.69
CA LEU A 75 13.99 -6.61 -16.47
C LEU A 75 12.89 -7.53 -17.02
N PHE A 76 11.96 -8.01 -16.19
CA PHE A 76 10.86 -8.87 -16.65
C PHE A 76 10.03 -8.19 -17.73
N MET A 77 9.73 -6.90 -17.55
CA MET A 77 8.90 -6.15 -18.49
C MET A 77 9.64 -5.77 -19.76
N SER A 78 10.97 -5.62 -19.72
CA SER A 78 11.77 -5.46 -20.94
C SER A 78 11.67 -6.65 -21.90
N LEU A 79 11.23 -7.82 -21.39
CA LEU A 79 11.02 -9.03 -22.17
C LEU A 79 9.57 -9.17 -22.67
N SER A 80 8.71 -8.17 -22.46
CA SER A 80 7.27 -8.23 -22.77
C SER A 80 6.96 -8.64 -24.21
N ASP A 81 7.79 -8.20 -25.14
CA ASP A 81 7.61 -8.50 -26.57
C ASP A 81 7.79 -9.99 -26.92
N HIS A 82 8.35 -10.76 -25.98
CA HIS A 82 8.52 -12.21 -26.10
C HIS A 82 7.43 -13.01 -25.37
N PHE A 83 6.50 -12.34 -24.68
CA PHE A 83 5.37 -13.00 -24.04
C PHE A 83 4.28 -13.33 -25.06
N ASP A 84 3.75 -14.54 -24.95
CA ASP A 84 2.70 -15.02 -25.84
C ASP A 84 1.31 -14.52 -25.41
N ASN A 85 0.29 -14.78 -26.23
CA ASN A 85 -1.08 -14.39 -25.92
C ASN A 85 -1.62 -15.08 -24.66
N ILE A 86 -1.15 -16.29 -24.33
CA ILE A 86 -1.58 -17.03 -23.15
C ILE A 86 -1.16 -16.28 -21.89
N PHE A 87 0.07 -15.75 -21.85
CA PHE A 87 0.53 -14.90 -20.77
C PHE A 87 -0.41 -13.70 -20.56
N TRP A 88 -0.76 -12.99 -21.63
CA TRP A 88 -1.62 -11.80 -21.55
C TRP A 88 -3.05 -12.14 -21.10
N GLU A 89 -3.60 -13.26 -21.57
CA GLU A 89 -4.93 -13.75 -21.15
C GLU A 89 -4.96 -14.10 -19.66
N GLU A 90 -3.96 -14.83 -19.17
CA GLU A 90 -3.86 -15.18 -17.74
C GLU A 90 -3.62 -13.94 -16.87
N LEU A 91 -2.77 -13.01 -17.32
CA LEU A 91 -2.57 -11.74 -16.63
C LEU A 91 -3.87 -10.93 -16.52
N HIS A 92 -4.65 -10.85 -17.60
CA HIS A 92 -5.95 -10.17 -17.58
C HIS A 92 -6.93 -10.83 -16.61
N LYS A 93 -6.94 -12.16 -16.54
CA LYS A 93 -7.77 -12.92 -15.59
C LYS A 93 -7.39 -12.63 -14.14
N ILE A 94 -6.10 -12.60 -13.81
CA ILE A 94 -5.61 -12.22 -12.47
C ILE A 94 -6.08 -10.80 -12.11
N GLY A 95 -5.94 -9.85 -13.04
CA GLY A 95 -6.41 -8.47 -12.83
C GLY A 95 -7.92 -8.40 -12.55
N LYS A 96 -8.72 -9.16 -13.28
CA LYS A 96 -10.18 -9.26 -13.06
C LYS A 96 -10.51 -9.84 -11.69
N GLU A 97 -9.88 -10.95 -11.31
CA GLU A 97 -10.09 -11.61 -10.01
C GLU A 97 -9.76 -10.66 -8.86
N HIS A 98 -8.64 -9.92 -8.94
CA HIS A 98 -8.31 -8.90 -7.95
C HIS A 98 -9.34 -7.76 -7.91
N GLY A 99 -9.79 -7.27 -9.07
CA GLY A 99 -10.85 -6.25 -9.12
C GLY A 99 -12.13 -6.70 -8.42
N GLU A 100 -12.54 -7.96 -8.62
CA GLU A 100 -13.72 -8.54 -7.95
C GLU A 100 -13.52 -8.71 -6.44
N GLN A 101 -12.32 -9.11 -5.99
CA GLN A 101 -11.99 -9.25 -4.57
C GLN A 101 -12.13 -7.94 -3.77
N TRP A 102 -11.89 -6.80 -4.41
CA TRP A 102 -11.88 -5.48 -3.78
C TRP A 102 -13.14 -4.66 -4.03
N ARG A 103 -13.93 -4.99 -5.06
CA ARG A 103 -15.15 -4.27 -5.49
C ARG A 103 -16.10 -3.89 -4.34
N ASN A 104 -16.26 -4.77 -3.36
CA ASN A 104 -17.20 -4.58 -2.24
C ASN A 104 -16.49 -4.24 -0.91
N LYS A 105 -15.17 -4.09 -0.91
CA LYS A 105 -14.36 -3.86 0.30
C LYS A 105 -13.88 -2.42 0.42
N VAL A 106 -13.66 -1.78 -0.72
CA VAL A 106 -13.17 -0.40 -0.81
C VAL A 106 -13.93 0.31 -1.92
N ASP A 107 -14.09 1.63 -1.79
CA ASP A 107 -14.55 2.44 -2.92
C ASP A 107 -13.45 2.57 -3.97
N PHE A 108 -13.77 3.24 -5.08
CA PHE A 108 -12.84 3.40 -6.20
C PHE A 108 -11.53 4.08 -5.77
N PHE A 109 -11.59 5.11 -4.92
CA PHE A 109 -10.40 5.81 -4.45
C PHE A 109 -9.55 4.95 -3.52
N GLY A 110 -10.18 4.22 -2.59
CA GLY A 110 -9.49 3.27 -1.73
C GLY A 110 -8.85 2.12 -2.51
N PHE A 111 -9.48 1.66 -3.60
CA PHE A 111 -8.85 0.69 -4.50
C PHE A 111 -7.59 1.25 -5.14
N LEU A 112 -7.59 2.54 -5.50
CA LEU A 112 -6.45 3.15 -6.12
C LEU A 112 -5.31 3.38 -5.12
N GLU A 113 -5.63 3.81 -3.91
CA GLU A 113 -4.64 3.86 -2.82
C GLU A 113 -3.95 2.49 -2.63
N LEU A 114 -4.70 1.39 -2.65
CA LEU A 114 -4.13 0.03 -2.57
C LEU A 114 -3.15 -0.29 -3.71
N LEU A 115 -3.49 0.10 -4.93
CA LEU A 115 -2.61 -0.14 -6.08
C LEU A 115 -1.35 0.76 -6.05
N GLU A 116 -1.44 1.97 -5.49
CA GLU A 116 -0.27 2.81 -5.18
C GLU A 116 0.64 2.15 -4.15
N PHE A 117 0.09 1.51 -3.11
CA PHE A 117 0.87 0.70 -2.17
C PHE A 117 1.59 -0.46 -2.85
N CYS A 118 0.99 -1.03 -3.89
CA CYS A 118 1.60 -2.07 -4.70
C CYS A 118 2.57 -1.52 -5.78
N ASN A 119 2.95 -0.25 -5.70
CA ASN A 119 3.87 0.45 -6.60
C ASN A 119 3.44 0.48 -8.08
N TRP A 120 2.17 0.21 -8.39
CA TRP A 120 1.66 0.29 -9.75
C TRP A 120 1.53 1.74 -10.22
N PHE A 121 1.26 2.69 -9.33
CA PHE A 121 1.17 4.10 -9.74
C PHE A 121 1.41 5.02 -8.55
N SER A 122 1.52 6.32 -8.85
CA SER A 122 1.38 7.37 -7.84
C SER A 122 0.03 8.03 -8.01
N VAL A 123 -0.68 8.23 -6.90
CA VAL A 123 -1.93 8.99 -6.87
C VAL A 123 -1.61 10.43 -6.51
N ILE A 124 -1.89 11.37 -7.42
CA ILE A 124 -1.79 12.80 -7.10
C ILE A 124 -3.21 13.35 -7.00
N ARG A 125 -3.65 13.61 -5.77
CA ARG A 125 -4.91 14.31 -5.48
C ARG A 125 -4.67 15.82 -5.64
N MET A 126 -5.36 16.45 -6.58
CA MET A 126 -5.25 17.90 -6.80
C MET A 126 -6.39 18.68 -6.12
N ASP A 127 -7.62 18.16 -6.15
CA ASP A 127 -8.80 18.73 -5.48
C ASP A 127 -9.87 17.63 -5.20
N GLU A 128 -11.06 18.00 -4.69
CA GLU A 128 -12.15 17.05 -4.37
C GLU A 128 -12.70 16.28 -5.59
N LYS A 129 -12.31 16.66 -6.82
CA LYS A 129 -12.93 16.17 -8.06
C LYS A 129 -11.96 15.68 -9.13
N SER A 130 -10.65 15.91 -8.99
CA SER A 130 -9.66 15.51 -9.97
C SER A 130 -8.43 14.87 -9.31
N THR A 131 -8.15 13.66 -9.79
CA THR A 131 -6.99 12.86 -9.40
C THR A 131 -6.24 12.48 -10.67
N PHE A 132 -4.95 12.81 -10.71
CA PHE A 132 -4.06 12.43 -11.82
C PHE A 132 -3.27 11.18 -11.45
N TRP A 133 -3.10 10.31 -12.43
CA TRP A 133 -2.46 9.01 -12.29
C TRP A 133 -1.16 9.00 -13.08
N PHE A 134 -0.04 8.92 -12.37
CA PHE A 134 1.24 8.70 -13.02
C PHE A 134 1.63 7.25 -12.77
N PRO A 135 1.63 6.38 -13.79
CA PRO A 135 2.33 5.13 -13.64
C PRO A 135 3.78 5.47 -13.34
N ARG A 136 4.32 4.90 -12.28
CA ARG A 136 5.70 5.18 -11.88
C ARG A 136 6.68 4.74 -12.97
N GLN A 137 6.28 3.81 -13.85
CA GLN A 137 7.09 3.25 -14.93
C GLN A 137 6.25 2.84 -16.14
N ARG A 138 6.89 2.68 -17.31
CA ARG A 138 6.29 2.16 -18.57
C ARG A 138 5.58 0.81 -18.38
N ILE A 139 6.03 0.05 -17.37
CA ILE A 139 5.49 -1.24 -16.88
C ILE A 139 3.97 -1.25 -16.68
N VAL A 140 3.42 -0.15 -16.19
CA VAL A 140 2.03 -0.12 -15.70
C VAL A 140 1.07 -0.06 -16.89
N TRP A 141 1.44 0.63 -17.97
CA TRP A 141 0.66 0.67 -19.20
C TRP A 141 0.43 -0.71 -19.78
N ILE A 142 1.45 -1.55 -19.75
CA ILE A 142 1.47 -2.89 -20.33
C ILE A 142 0.61 -3.87 -19.51
N LEU A 143 0.50 -3.64 -18.20
CA LEU A 143 -0.13 -4.57 -17.26
C LEU A 143 -1.55 -4.16 -16.82
N LEU A 144 -2.00 -2.95 -17.17
CA LEU A 144 -3.37 -2.53 -16.91
C LEU A 144 -4.34 -3.31 -17.82
N PRO A 145 -5.40 -3.94 -17.26
CA PRO A 145 -6.49 -4.51 -18.05
C PRO A 145 -7.09 -3.47 -19.00
N ASP A 146 -7.62 -3.90 -20.14
CA ASP A 146 -8.20 -2.97 -21.13
C ASP A 146 -9.33 -2.13 -20.51
N SER A 147 -10.09 -2.67 -19.56
CA SER A 147 -11.11 -1.92 -18.80
C SER A 147 -10.56 -0.77 -17.97
N LEU A 148 -9.33 -0.90 -17.46
CA LEU A 148 -8.61 0.16 -16.74
C LEU A 148 -7.91 1.11 -17.71
N ARG A 149 -7.40 0.60 -18.85
CA ARG A 149 -6.86 1.46 -19.92
C ARG A 149 -7.93 2.35 -20.54
N GLU A 150 -9.13 1.82 -20.78
CA GLU A 150 -10.30 2.57 -21.25
C GLU A 150 -10.73 3.61 -20.21
N LEU A 151 -10.81 3.22 -18.94
CA LEU A 151 -11.12 4.14 -17.84
C LEU A 151 -10.07 5.26 -17.70
N LEU A 152 -8.79 4.97 -17.94
CA LEU A 152 -7.69 5.92 -17.86
C LEU A 152 -7.51 6.75 -19.14
N ALA A 153 -7.94 6.25 -20.31
CA ALA A 153 -7.95 6.97 -21.57
C ALA A 153 -8.93 8.15 -21.56
N ASP A 154 -10.03 8.02 -20.81
CA ASP A 154 -10.98 9.11 -20.55
C ASP A 154 -10.47 10.16 -19.55
N THR A 155 -9.36 9.88 -18.84
CA THR A 155 -8.74 10.82 -17.89
C THR A 155 -7.42 11.36 -18.46
N ASN A 156 -7.43 12.54 -19.09
CA ASN A 156 -6.28 13.34 -19.58
C ASN A 156 -4.87 12.75 -19.32
N TYR A 157 -4.56 11.65 -20.00
CA TYR A 157 -3.34 10.91 -19.75
C TYR A 157 -2.21 11.54 -20.58
N PRO A 158 -1.02 11.82 -20.00
CA PRO A 158 0.08 12.41 -20.75
C PRO A 158 0.59 11.44 -21.83
N SER A 159 0.47 11.86 -23.09
CA SER A 159 0.78 11.10 -24.33
C SER A 159 2.24 10.62 -24.47
N GLY A 160 3.13 10.98 -23.54
CA GLY A 160 4.55 10.62 -23.57
C GLY A 160 4.88 9.15 -23.27
N TYR A 161 3.89 8.34 -22.85
CA TYR A 161 4.07 6.91 -22.52
C TYR A 161 3.33 5.96 -23.47
N GLN A 162 2.75 6.48 -24.56
CA GLN A 162 1.94 5.71 -25.53
C GLN A 162 2.75 5.06 -26.67
N ASN A 163 4.08 5.09 -26.62
CA ASN A 163 4.97 4.44 -27.60
C ASN A 163 5.89 3.42 -26.92
#